data_AF-A0A1V3WR59-F1
#
_entry.id   AF-A0A1V3WR59-F1
#
_cell.length_a   1.000
_cell.length_b   1.000
_cell.length_c   1.000
_cell.angle_alpha   90.00
_cell.angle_beta   90.00
_cell.angle_gamma   90.00
#
_symmetry.space_group_name_H-M   'P 1'
#
loop_
_entity.id
_entity.type
_entity.pdbx_description
1 polymer ?
#
loop_
_entity_poly.entity_id
_entity_poly.type
_entity_poly.pdbx_seq_one_letter_code
_entity_poly.pdbx_strand_id
1 'polypeptide(L)'
;MSQSRYAGLSRAELAILVPELLLIGQLIDRSGMAWCIQAFGREEMLQIAIEEWAAASPIYTKRMQQALNFAGDDVPTIFKGLQLDIGAPPQFMDFRFTIHDRWHGEFRLDHCGALLDVEPMGDEYVFGMCHTIEDPTFDATAVATNPRAQVRPIHRPPRVPPDRHPHCAWTVVIDESHPAARGIPALDVVAQSKAASWELAAIDPADDGLADYAGPLLSDLDFGAFSHSALVRVADEICLQMHLLYLSFAIAVGKRAGADTELARSIGTRQLIGIAGLAAERIHRALALPAGIDGVLRVFELHPLFNPQAISRPR
;
A
#
# COMPACT_ATOMS: atom_id res chain seq x y z
N MET A 1 -21.01 1.63 15.96
CA MET A 1 -20.07 1.06 14.98
C MET A 1 -19.91 -0.41 15.31
N SER A 2 -19.95 -1.33 14.33
CA SER A 2 -19.65 -2.74 14.60
C SER A 2 -18.19 -2.84 15.02
N GLN A 3 -17.90 -3.61 16.07
CA GLN A 3 -16.54 -3.86 16.53
C GLN A 3 -15.72 -4.50 15.40
N SER A 4 -14.48 -4.05 15.21
CA SER A 4 -13.55 -4.64 14.24
C SER A 4 -13.33 -6.12 14.53
N ARG A 5 -13.26 -6.95 13.49
CA ARG A 5 -12.95 -8.39 13.64
C ARG A 5 -11.51 -8.63 14.13
N TYR A 6 -10.62 -7.68 13.87
CA TYR A 6 -9.25 -7.71 14.39
C TYR A 6 -9.20 -7.47 15.91
N ALA A 7 -10.21 -6.83 16.50
CA ALA A 7 -10.26 -6.63 17.95
C ALA A 7 -10.40 -7.93 18.75
N GLY A 8 -10.77 -9.04 18.10
CA GLY A 8 -10.80 -10.37 18.71
C GLY A 8 -9.44 -11.08 18.76
N LEU A 9 -8.39 -10.51 18.18
CA LEU A 9 -7.02 -11.02 18.28
C LEU A 9 -6.30 -10.41 19.49
N SER A 10 -5.29 -11.11 20.01
CA SER A 10 -4.35 -10.55 20.98
C SER A 10 -3.36 -9.57 20.34
N ARG A 11 -2.70 -8.74 21.16
CA ARG A 11 -1.65 -7.81 20.71
C ARG A 11 -0.52 -8.54 19.97
N ALA A 12 -0.10 -9.71 20.46
CA ALA A 12 0.95 -10.50 19.82
C ALA A 12 0.53 -11.06 18.46
N GLU A 13 -0.70 -11.55 18.33
CA GLU A 13 -1.24 -12.01 17.05
C GLU A 13 -1.36 -10.86 16.05
N LEU A 14 -1.80 -9.68 16.49
CA LEU A 14 -1.88 -8.50 15.63
C LEU A 14 -0.50 -8.03 15.17
N ALA A 15 0.50 -8.04 16.04
CA ALA A 15 1.87 -7.65 15.68
C ALA A 15 2.48 -8.58 14.60
N ILE A 16 2.06 -9.85 14.57
CA ILE A 16 2.43 -10.80 13.52
C ILE A 16 1.59 -10.56 12.25
N LEU A 17 0.28 -10.34 12.40
CA LEU A 17 -0.65 -10.25 11.27
C LEU A 17 -0.51 -8.95 10.47
N VAL A 18 -0.23 -7.82 11.11
CA VAL A 18 -0.17 -6.51 10.43
C VAL A 18 0.84 -6.48 9.27
N PRO A 19 2.10 -6.93 9.44
CA PRO A 19 3.04 -7.08 8.32
C PRO A 19 2.52 -7.98 7.18
N GLU A 20 1.79 -9.04 7.51
CA GLU A 20 1.19 -9.94 6.52
C GLU A 20 0.08 -9.24 5.73
N LEU A 21 -0.74 -8.40 6.38
CA LEU A 21 -1.76 -7.60 5.71
C LEU A 21 -1.16 -6.58 4.74
N LEU A 22 -0.05 -5.93 5.12
CA LEU A 22 0.69 -5.03 4.22
C LEU A 22 1.15 -5.78 2.96
N LEU A 23 1.76 -6.95 3.14
CA LEU A 23 2.22 -7.78 2.01
C LEU A 23 1.05 -8.26 1.14
N ILE A 24 -0.05 -8.70 1.74
CA ILE A 24 -1.27 -9.07 1.01
C ILE A 24 -1.79 -7.88 0.19
N GLY A 25 -1.70 -6.67 0.74
CA GLY A 25 -1.99 -5.42 0.03
C GLY A 25 -1.11 -5.21 -1.20
N GLN A 26 0.20 -5.41 -1.09
CA GLN A 26 1.10 -5.33 -2.26
C GLN A 26 0.77 -6.37 -3.33
N LEU A 27 0.36 -7.57 -2.92
CA LEU A 27 0.10 -8.68 -3.82
C LEU A 27 -1.16 -8.49 -4.69
N ILE A 28 -2.12 -7.65 -4.26
CA ILE A 28 -3.37 -7.41 -5.02
C ILE A 28 -3.15 -6.65 -6.32
N ASP A 29 -2.21 -5.70 -6.35
CA ASP A 29 -1.80 -4.97 -7.55
C ASP A 29 -1.34 -5.98 -8.62
N ARG A 30 -0.48 -6.91 -8.19
CA ARG A 30 0.19 -7.88 -9.04
C ARG A 30 -0.75 -8.89 -9.67
N SER A 31 -1.86 -9.27 -9.02
CA SER A 31 -2.83 -10.20 -9.61
C SER A 31 -3.60 -9.61 -10.77
N GLY A 32 -3.67 -8.29 -10.90
CA GLY A 32 -4.38 -7.60 -11.98
C GLY A 32 -3.56 -7.48 -13.27
N MET A 33 -2.26 -7.23 -13.14
CA MET A 33 -1.42 -6.74 -14.23
C MET A 33 -1.34 -7.68 -15.44
N ALA A 34 -1.24 -8.99 -15.22
CA ALA A 34 -1.22 -9.96 -16.32
C ALA A 34 -2.50 -9.92 -17.18
N TRP A 35 -3.66 -9.70 -16.54
CA TRP A 35 -4.94 -9.60 -17.24
C TRP A 35 -5.06 -8.27 -17.99
N CYS A 36 -4.53 -7.19 -17.43
CA CYS A 36 -4.42 -5.90 -18.11
C CYS A 36 -3.53 -5.97 -19.34
N ILE A 37 -2.37 -6.65 -19.26
CA ILE A 37 -1.51 -6.90 -20.43
C ILE A 37 -2.27 -7.69 -21.50
N GLN A 38 -2.96 -8.76 -21.11
CA GLN A 38 -3.71 -9.60 -22.04
C GLN A 38 -4.81 -8.82 -22.76
N ALA A 39 -5.52 -7.94 -22.05
CA ALA A 39 -6.67 -7.22 -22.58
C ALA A 39 -6.30 -5.94 -23.35
N PHE A 40 -5.29 -5.20 -22.86
CA PHE A 40 -5.00 -3.83 -23.32
C PHE A 40 -3.56 -3.63 -23.81
N GLY A 41 -2.68 -4.62 -23.65
CA GLY A 41 -1.27 -4.50 -23.93
C GLY A 41 -0.46 -3.88 -22.78
N ARG A 42 0.86 -3.93 -22.91
CA ARG A 42 1.78 -3.52 -21.83
C ARG A 42 1.72 -2.02 -21.53
N GLU A 43 1.68 -1.18 -22.56
CA GLU A 43 1.66 0.28 -22.37
C GLU A 43 0.46 0.73 -21.54
N GLU A 44 -0.72 0.19 -21.85
CA GLU A 44 -1.94 0.47 -21.08
C GLU A 44 -1.89 -0.12 -19.68
N MET A 45 -1.29 -1.29 -19.48
CA MET A 45 -1.06 -1.83 -18.14
C MET A 45 -0.18 -0.90 -17.29
N LEU A 46 0.90 -0.33 -17.85
CA LEU A 46 1.75 0.64 -17.14
C LEU A 46 0.93 1.87 -16.71
N GLN A 47 0.06 2.37 -17.60
CA GLN A 47 -0.81 3.50 -17.27
C GLN A 47 -1.88 3.13 -16.22
N ILE A 48 -2.41 1.91 -16.24
CA ILE A 48 -3.31 1.41 -15.20
C ILE A 48 -2.60 1.40 -13.84
N ALA A 49 -1.38 0.86 -13.77
CA ALA A 49 -0.61 0.83 -12.54
C ALA A 49 -0.37 2.26 -12.00
N ILE A 50 0.03 3.21 -12.85
CA ILE A 50 0.21 4.61 -12.43
C ILE A 50 -1.11 5.20 -11.89
N GLU A 51 -2.21 5.04 -12.62
CA GLU A 51 -3.52 5.55 -12.22
C GLU A 51 -4.02 4.91 -10.90
N GLU A 52 -3.85 3.59 -10.76
CA GLU A 52 -4.24 2.79 -9.59
C GLU A 52 -3.62 3.37 -8.31
N TRP A 53 -2.29 3.50 -8.28
CA TRP A 53 -1.56 4.03 -7.12
C TRP A 53 -1.80 5.53 -6.90
N ALA A 54 -1.81 6.33 -7.97
CA ALA A 54 -1.91 7.79 -7.85
C ALA A 54 -3.28 8.29 -7.38
N ALA A 55 -4.35 7.51 -7.57
CA ALA A 55 -5.69 7.85 -7.06
C ALA A 55 -6.04 7.19 -5.71
N ALA A 56 -5.25 6.22 -5.23
CA ALA A 56 -5.47 5.58 -3.94
C ALA A 56 -4.52 6.10 -2.84
N SER A 57 -3.22 6.16 -3.12
CA SER A 57 -2.18 6.48 -2.13
C SER A 57 -2.35 7.80 -1.40
N PRO A 58 -2.81 8.90 -2.05
CA PRO A 58 -2.94 10.15 -1.33
C PRO A 58 -4.04 10.11 -0.25
N ILE A 59 -5.05 9.25 -0.44
CA ILE A 59 -6.16 9.11 0.51
C ILE A 59 -5.70 8.30 1.70
N TYR A 60 -5.21 7.08 1.48
CA TYR A 60 -4.86 6.21 2.60
C TYR A 60 -3.64 6.70 3.37
N THR A 61 -2.70 7.39 2.73
CA THR A 61 -1.52 7.97 3.40
C THR A 61 -1.95 8.99 4.43
N LYS A 62 -2.86 9.92 4.06
CA LYS A 62 -3.41 10.91 5.01
C LYS A 62 -4.20 10.27 6.14
N ARG A 63 -4.97 9.22 5.84
CA ARG A 63 -5.73 8.49 6.87
C ARG A 63 -4.81 7.86 7.91
N MET A 64 -3.73 7.22 7.46
CA MET A 64 -2.75 6.60 8.35
C MET A 64 -1.99 7.64 9.20
N GLN A 65 -1.58 8.75 8.58
CA GLN A 65 -0.99 9.91 9.28
C GLN A 65 -1.87 10.43 10.41
N GLN A 66 -3.17 10.57 10.15
CA GLN A 66 -4.14 11.01 11.14
C GLN A 66 -4.38 9.93 12.21
N ALA A 67 -4.48 8.66 11.82
CA ALA A 67 -4.75 7.55 12.72
C ALA A 67 -3.66 7.38 13.79
N LEU A 68 -2.40 7.53 13.41
CA LEU A 68 -1.24 7.38 14.30
C LEU A 68 -0.58 8.72 14.65
N ASN A 69 -1.32 9.82 14.56
CA ASN A 69 -0.90 11.14 15.05
C ASN A 69 0.51 11.60 14.59
N PHE A 70 0.85 11.35 13.32
CA PHE A 70 2.13 11.77 12.72
C PHE A 70 1.97 12.67 11.51
N ALA A 71 0.75 13.18 11.28
CA ALA A 71 0.46 14.14 10.22
C ALA A 71 1.36 15.39 10.34
N GLY A 72 1.88 15.81 9.19
CA GLY A 72 2.84 16.90 9.05
C GLY A 72 2.95 17.29 7.57
N ASP A 73 3.95 18.09 7.24
CA ASP A 73 4.18 18.61 5.88
C ASP A 73 5.63 18.41 5.42
N ASP A 74 6.38 17.52 6.08
CA ASP A 74 7.83 17.39 5.94
C ASP A 74 8.30 16.00 5.47
N VAL A 75 9.60 15.88 5.18
CA VAL A 75 10.22 14.63 4.72
C VAL A 75 10.10 13.49 5.74
N PRO A 76 10.35 13.70 7.05
CA PRO A 76 10.07 12.68 8.06
C PRO A 76 8.64 12.13 8.01
N THR A 77 7.62 12.97 7.83
CA THR A 77 6.22 12.52 7.69
C THR A 77 6.03 11.67 6.43
N ILE A 78 6.63 12.02 5.28
CA ILE A 78 6.59 11.19 4.07
C ILE A 78 7.17 9.80 4.35
N PHE A 79 8.34 9.72 4.98
CA PHE A 79 9.01 8.45 5.27
C PHE A 79 8.24 7.57 6.25
N LYS A 80 7.64 8.15 7.30
CA LYS A 80 6.75 7.41 8.20
C LYS A 80 5.52 6.85 7.47
N GLY A 81 4.98 7.62 6.51
CA GLY A 81 3.89 7.18 5.66
C GLY A 81 4.26 5.93 4.86
N LEU A 82 5.43 5.94 4.21
CA LEU A 82 5.95 4.80 3.46
C LEU A 82 6.10 3.54 4.31
N GLN A 83 6.46 3.65 5.60
CA GLN A 83 6.58 2.46 6.48
C GLN A 83 5.25 1.75 6.77
N LEU A 84 4.12 2.38 6.47
CA LEU A 84 2.76 1.88 6.73
C LEU A 84 1.94 1.77 5.43
N ASP A 85 2.61 1.83 4.29
CA ASP A 85 2.02 1.78 2.95
C ASP A 85 2.01 0.35 2.43
N ILE A 86 0.88 -0.11 1.88
CA ILE A 86 0.79 -1.41 1.20
C ILE A 86 1.73 -1.51 -0.01
N GLY A 87 2.21 -0.38 -0.54
CA GLY A 87 3.23 -0.23 -1.57
C GLY A 87 4.65 -0.50 -1.09
N ALA A 88 4.89 -0.54 0.22
CA ALA A 88 6.22 -0.72 0.82
C ALA A 88 6.22 -1.71 2.01
N PRO A 89 5.64 -2.91 1.86
CA PRO A 89 5.59 -3.87 2.96
C PRO A 89 7.00 -4.36 3.34
N PRO A 90 7.35 -4.40 4.63
CA PRO A 90 8.71 -4.70 5.10
C PRO A 90 9.17 -6.14 4.80
N GLN A 91 8.24 -7.05 4.49
CA GLN A 91 8.55 -8.43 4.13
C GLN A 91 8.99 -8.60 2.66
N PHE A 92 8.80 -7.57 1.82
CA PHE A 92 9.03 -7.63 0.38
C PHE A 92 9.83 -6.44 -0.15
N MET A 93 9.90 -5.34 0.61
CA MET A 93 10.73 -4.18 0.32
C MET A 93 11.56 -3.81 1.54
N ASP A 94 12.84 -3.51 1.32
CA ASP A 94 13.76 -3.08 2.36
C ASP A 94 14.14 -1.60 2.17
N PHE A 95 13.22 -0.71 2.56
CA PHE A 95 13.44 0.75 2.53
C PHE A 95 14.38 1.18 3.66
N ARG A 96 15.45 1.89 3.31
CA ARG A 96 16.37 2.54 4.24
C ARG A 96 16.33 4.04 4.02
N PHE A 97 15.99 4.77 5.07
CA PHE A 97 15.81 6.22 5.05
C PHE A 97 17.02 6.97 5.62
N THR A 98 17.33 8.12 5.04
CA THR A 98 18.29 9.10 5.57
C THR A 98 17.61 10.45 5.59
N ILE A 99 17.52 11.07 6.77
CA ILE A 99 16.99 12.42 6.92
C ILE A 99 18.18 13.38 6.97
N HIS A 100 18.23 14.34 6.05
CA HIS A 100 19.22 15.41 6.08
C HIS A 100 18.70 16.59 6.89
N ASP A 101 17.46 16.99 6.64
CA ASP A 101 16.71 17.99 7.40
C ASP A 101 15.19 17.81 7.20
N ARG A 102 14.40 18.81 7.58
CA ARG A 102 12.92 18.80 7.44
C ARG A 102 12.46 18.68 5.97
N TRP A 103 13.21 19.24 5.04
CA TRP A 103 12.82 19.41 3.64
C TRP A 103 13.61 18.51 2.68
N HIS A 104 14.69 17.90 3.16
CA HIS A 104 15.57 17.06 2.37
C HIS A 104 15.81 15.70 3.04
N GLY A 105 15.69 14.64 2.26
CA GLY A 105 16.11 13.30 2.66
C GLY A 105 16.31 12.39 1.47
N GLU A 106 16.70 11.16 1.77
CA GLU A 106 16.92 10.10 0.79
C GLU A 106 16.30 8.80 1.29
N PHE A 107 15.86 7.97 0.35
CA PHE A 107 15.63 6.57 0.64
C PHE A 107 16.33 5.69 -0.39
N ARG A 108 16.73 4.50 0.03
CA ARG A 108 17.23 3.44 -0.86
C ARG A 108 16.49 2.15 -0.56
N LEU A 109 16.39 1.29 -1.56
CA LEU A 109 15.89 -0.07 -1.38
C LEU A 109 17.07 -1.03 -1.41
N ASP A 110 17.48 -1.54 -0.26
CA ASP A 110 18.52 -2.58 -0.19
C ASP A 110 18.03 -3.88 -0.83
N HIS A 111 16.70 -4.09 -0.80
CA HIS A 111 15.96 -5.13 -1.50
C HIS A 111 14.61 -4.58 -2.01
N CYS A 112 14.23 -4.94 -3.24
CA CYS A 112 12.94 -4.60 -3.84
C CYS A 112 12.37 -5.85 -4.52
N GLY A 113 11.35 -6.47 -3.91
CA GLY A 113 10.71 -7.65 -4.46
C GLY A 113 10.03 -7.37 -5.80
N ALA A 114 9.49 -6.16 -6.01
CA ALA A 114 8.86 -5.78 -7.27
C ALA A 114 9.85 -5.81 -8.45
N LEU A 115 11.08 -5.33 -8.23
CA LEU A 115 12.18 -5.47 -9.19
C LEU A 115 12.51 -6.94 -9.43
N LEU A 116 12.72 -7.72 -8.37
CA LEU A 116 13.15 -9.12 -8.51
C LEU A 116 12.12 -9.99 -9.24
N ASP A 117 10.85 -9.60 -9.21
CA ASP A 117 9.82 -10.28 -9.97
C ASP A 117 9.86 -9.96 -11.47
N VAL A 118 10.24 -8.74 -11.87
CA VAL A 118 10.25 -8.30 -13.27
C VAL A 118 11.61 -8.43 -13.95
N GLU A 119 12.70 -8.47 -13.19
CA GLU A 119 14.06 -8.59 -13.71
C GLU A 119 14.26 -9.87 -14.57
N PRO A 120 13.74 -11.05 -14.19
CA PRO A 120 13.77 -12.23 -15.05
C PRO A 120 13.00 -12.08 -16.38
N MET A 121 12.11 -11.09 -16.47
CA MET A 121 11.33 -10.79 -17.68
C MET A 121 12.07 -9.87 -18.67
N GLY A 122 13.24 -9.34 -18.28
CA GLY A 122 14.13 -8.54 -19.13
C GLY A 122 14.00 -7.03 -18.93
N ASP A 123 15.01 -6.30 -19.44
CA ASP A 123 15.22 -4.87 -19.21
C ASP A 123 14.01 -3.98 -19.56
N GLU A 124 13.19 -4.40 -20.53
CA GLU A 124 11.99 -3.65 -20.93
C GLU A 124 10.92 -3.65 -19.83
N TYR A 125 10.73 -4.77 -19.13
CA TYR A 125 9.84 -4.85 -17.97
C TYR A 125 10.43 -4.13 -16.76
N VAL A 126 11.75 -4.20 -16.58
CA VAL A 126 12.46 -3.45 -15.55
C VAL A 126 12.29 -1.94 -15.76
N PHE A 127 12.44 -1.46 -16.99
CA PHE A 127 12.21 -0.04 -17.33
C PHE A 127 10.76 0.36 -17.10
N GLY A 128 9.80 -0.48 -17.49
CA GLY A 128 8.38 -0.24 -17.21
C GLY A 128 8.11 -0.03 -15.72
N MET A 129 8.63 -0.92 -14.87
CA MET A 129 8.47 -0.82 -13.41
C MET A 129 9.25 0.37 -12.82
N CYS A 130 10.58 0.36 -12.95
CA CYS A 130 11.46 1.25 -12.20
C CYS A 130 11.58 2.66 -12.77
N HIS A 131 11.14 2.88 -14.01
CA HIS A 131 11.13 4.20 -14.64
C HIS A 131 9.73 4.72 -14.89
N THR A 132 8.88 3.91 -15.50
CA THR A 132 7.58 4.42 -15.97
C THR A 132 6.56 4.48 -14.84
N ILE A 133 6.53 3.46 -13.98
CA ILE A 133 5.59 3.38 -12.86
C ILE A 133 6.15 4.11 -11.62
N GLU A 134 7.35 3.75 -11.16
CA GLU A 134 7.89 4.25 -9.88
C GLU A 134 8.08 5.79 -9.84
N ASP A 135 8.48 6.45 -10.94
CA ASP A 135 8.67 7.91 -10.96
C ASP A 135 7.40 8.67 -10.54
N PRO A 136 6.26 8.52 -11.24
CA PRO A 136 5.05 9.22 -10.88
C PRO A 136 4.38 8.69 -9.61
N THR A 137 4.54 7.40 -9.26
CA THR A 137 3.86 6.85 -8.07
C THR A 137 4.55 7.22 -6.77
N PHE A 138 5.89 7.28 -6.72
CA PHE A 138 6.58 7.84 -5.55
C PHE A 138 6.25 9.31 -5.32
N ASP A 139 6.16 10.11 -6.39
CA ASP A 139 5.66 11.48 -6.30
C ASP A 139 4.22 11.48 -5.74
N ALA A 140 3.32 10.65 -6.26
CA ALA A 140 1.93 10.59 -5.81
C ALA A 140 1.79 10.30 -4.30
N THR A 141 2.58 9.38 -3.76
CA THR A 141 2.62 9.10 -2.32
C THR A 141 3.20 10.28 -1.54
N ALA A 142 4.30 10.88 -2.00
CA ALA A 142 4.94 12.00 -1.31
C ALA A 142 4.03 13.25 -1.23
N VAL A 143 3.30 13.55 -2.32
CA VAL A 143 2.43 14.74 -2.38
C VAL A 143 1.16 14.64 -1.54
N ALA A 144 0.84 13.45 -1.02
CA ALA A 144 -0.15 13.28 0.04
C ALA A 144 0.23 14.10 1.29
N THR A 145 1.52 14.19 1.59
CA THR A 145 2.06 14.93 2.74
C THR A 145 2.31 16.39 2.38
N ASN A 146 3.02 16.63 1.28
CA ASN A 146 3.33 17.99 0.84
C ASN A 146 3.22 18.12 -0.69
N PRO A 147 2.34 19.00 -1.21
CA PRO A 147 2.11 19.11 -2.65
C PRO A 147 3.34 19.55 -3.46
N ARG A 148 4.41 20.02 -2.80
CA ARG A 148 5.67 20.44 -3.43
C ARG A 148 6.82 19.43 -3.25
N ALA A 149 6.53 18.28 -2.64
CA ALA A 149 7.50 17.19 -2.58
C ALA A 149 7.79 16.66 -3.99
N GLN A 150 9.06 16.37 -4.27
CA GLN A 150 9.49 15.65 -5.45
C GLN A 150 10.44 14.53 -5.05
N VAL A 151 10.23 13.34 -5.62
CA VAL A 151 11.04 12.14 -5.46
C VAL A 151 11.81 11.90 -6.75
N ARG A 152 13.14 11.95 -6.71
CA ARG A 152 13.97 11.83 -7.93
C ARG A 152 15.03 10.75 -7.76
N PRO A 153 15.29 9.93 -8.80
CA PRO A 153 16.22 8.83 -8.67
C PRO A 153 17.66 9.35 -8.63
N ILE A 154 18.44 8.86 -7.67
CA ILE A 154 19.91 8.91 -7.69
C ILE A 154 20.40 7.82 -8.64
N HIS A 155 19.86 6.61 -8.48
CA HIS A 155 19.98 5.53 -9.44
C HIS A 155 18.82 4.55 -9.31
N ARG A 156 18.64 3.75 -10.37
CA ARG A 156 17.61 2.73 -10.45
C ARG A 156 17.99 1.64 -11.44
N PRO A 157 17.32 0.47 -11.41
CA PRO A 157 17.51 -0.61 -12.37
C PRO A 157 17.23 -0.16 -13.81
N PRO A 158 17.73 -0.87 -14.85
CA PRO A 158 18.40 -2.18 -14.79
C PRO A 158 19.71 -2.19 -14.00
N ARG A 159 19.95 -3.27 -13.25
CA ARG A 159 21.14 -3.37 -12.40
C ARG A 159 22.37 -3.67 -13.24
N VAL A 160 23.31 -2.72 -13.26
CA VAL A 160 24.62 -2.86 -13.91
C VAL A 160 25.71 -2.51 -12.89
N PRO A 161 26.53 -3.48 -12.44
CA PRO A 161 26.41 -4.93 -12.69
C PRO A 161 25.13 -5.55 -12.08
N PRO A 162 24.74 -6.78 -12.47
CA PRO A 162 23.50 -7.42 -11.98
C PRO A 162 23.42 -7.62 -10.46
N ASP A 163 24.53 -7.52 -9.74
CA ASP A 163 24.62 -7.59 -8.28
C ASP A 163 24.69 -6.21 -7.61
N ARG A 164 24.36 -5.13 -8.33
CA ARG A 164 24.37 -3.77 -7.78
C ARG A 164 23.41 -3.65 -6.60
N HIS A 165 23.94 -3.18 -5.48
CA HIS A 165 23.19 -2.74 -4.29
C HIS A 165 23.52 -1.27 -3.93
N PRO A 166 22.59 -0.53 -3.31
CA PRO A 166 21.16 -0.86 -3.17
C PRO A 166 20.49 -1.00 -4.55
N HIS A 167 19.36 -1.69 -4.64
CA HIS A 167 18.65 -1.90 -5.91
C HIS A 167 18.30 -0.55 -6.58
N CYS A 168 17.80 0.41 -5.80
CA CYS A 168 17.60 1.80 -6.22
C CYS A 168 17.84 2.77 -5.04
N ALA A 169 18.05 4.05 -5.37
CA ALA A 169 18.23 5.12 -4.40
C ALA A 169 17.60 6.41 -4.95
N TRP A 170 16.99 7.20 -4.07
CA TRP A 170 16.14 8.34 -4.41
C TRP A 170 16.33 9.48 -3.43
N THR A 171 16.29 10.71 -3.94
CA THR A 171 16.16 11.93 -3.13
C THR A 171 14.69 12.28 -2.95
N VAL A 172 14.31 12.80 -1.79
CA VAL A 172 13.03 13.46 -1.52
C VAL A 172 13.29 14.89 -1.12
N VAL A 173 12.77 15.83 -1.91
CA VAL A 173 13.01 17.27 -1.74
C VAL A 173 11.68 18.01 -1.75
N ILE A 174 11.46 18.81 -0.72
CA ILE A 174 10.35 19.76 -0.62
C ILE A 174 10.92 21.16 -0.79
N ASP A 175 10.52 21.85 -1.86
CA ASP A 175 11.03 23.19 -2.15
C ASP A 175 9.89 24.10 -2.63
N GLU A 176 9.89 25.38 -2.22
CA GLU A 176 8.84 26.34 -2.60
C GLU A 176 8.82 26.63 -4.11
N SER A 177 9.94 26.46 -4.81
CA SER A 177 10.03 26.60 -6.26
C SER A 177 9.43 25.43 -7.02
N HIS A 178 9.27 24.26 -6.39
CA HIS A 178 8.61 23.12 -7.02
C HIS A 178 7.14 23.45 -7.31
N PRO A 179 6.64 23.17 -8.53
CA PRO A 179 5.23 23.32 -8.81
C PRO A 179 4.42 22.42 -7.88
N ALA A 180 3.35 22.97 -7.30
CA ALA A 180 2.42 22.16 -6.53
C ALA A 180 1.78 21.10 -7.44
N ALA A 181 1.97 19.83 -7.09
CA ALA A 181 1.40 18.72 -7.80
C ALA A 181 -0.13 18.79 -7.80
N ARG A 182 -0.73 18.31 -8.89
CA ARG A 182 -2.16 18.14 -9.03
C ARG A 182 -2.44 16.65 -9.11
N GLY A 183 -3.39 16.19 -8.29
CA GLY A 183 -3.87 14.81 -8.38
C GLY A 183 -4.48 14.52 -9.75
N ILE A 184 -4.52 13.24 -10.12
CA ILE A 184 -5.23 12.79 -11.31
C ILE A 184 -6.75 12.85 -11.09
N PRO A 185 -7.58 13.01 -12.13
CA PRO A 185 -9.04 13.09 -11.96
C PRO A 185 -9.67 11.91 -11.22
N ALA A 186 -9.08 10.71 -11.33
CA ALA A 186 -9.57 9.53 -10.61
C ALA A 186 -9.45 9.68 -9.08
N LEU A 187 -8.51 10.48 -8.56
CA LEU A 187 -8.36 10.73 -7.13
C LEU A 187 -9.63 11.34 -6.53
N ASP A 188 -10.23 12.32 -7.23
CA ASP A 188 -11.47 12.97 -6.80
C ASP A 188 -12.66 12.01 -6.76
N VAL A 189 -12.66 11.01 -7.65
CA VAL A 189 -13.70 9.96 -7.69
C VAL A 189 -13.51 8.98 -6.54
N VAL A 190 -12.28 8.50 -6.31
CA VAL A 190 -11.98 7.58 -5.21
C VAL A 190 -12.23 8.25 -3.85
N ALA A 191 -11.93 9.54 -3.72
CA ALA A 191 -12.17 10.32 -2.49
C ALA A 191 -13.65 10.41 -2.10
N GLN A 192 -14.57 10.27 -3.06
CA GLN A 192 -16.02 10.25 -2.80
C GLN A 192 -16.55 8.88 -2.36
N SER A 193 -15.71 7.85 -2.36
CA SER A 193 -16.11 6.50 -1.97
C SER A 193 -16.42 6.39 -0.49
N LYS A 194 -17.22 5.38 -0.14
CA LYS A 194 -17.45 5.01 1.27
C LYS A 194 -16.18 4.54 1.97
N ALA A 195 -15.27 3.90 1.26
CA ALA A 195 -13.98 3.49 1.83
C ALA A 195 -13.13 4.69 2.25
N ALA A 196 -13.07 5.74 1.42
CA ALA A 196 -12.26 6.94 1.69
C ALA A 196 -12.73 7.69 2.94
N SER A 197 -14.06 7.76 3.16
CA SER A 197 -14.69 8.46 4.27
C SER A 197 -15.06 7.55 5.45
N TRP A 198 -14.62 6.27 5.43
CA TRP A 198 -15.01 5.33 6.46
C TRP A 198 -14.39 5.68 7.81
N GLU A 199 -15.24 5.80 8.83
CA GLU A 199 -14.82 6.03 10.21
C GLU A 199 -14.58 4.68 10.89
N LEU A 200 -13.35 4.53 11.41
CA LEU A 200 -12.92 3.35 12.15
C LEU A 200 -12.89 3.67 13.64
N ALA A 201 -12.90 2.64 14.48
CA ALA A 201 -12.83 2.81 15.93
C ALA A 201 -11.56 3.58 16.32
N ALA A 202 -11.68 4.47 17.31
CA ALA A 202 -10.53 5.23 17.81
C ALA A 202 -9.53 4.32 18.52
N ILE A 203 -8.26 4.74 18.53
CA ILE A 203 -7.23 4.14 19.38
C ILE A 203 -7.49 4.57 20.83
N ASP A 204 -7.39 3.64 21.78
CA ASP A 204 -7.49 3.95 23.20
C ASP A 204 -6.11 4.38 23.72
N PRO A 205 -5.91 5.65 24.10
CA PRO A 205 -4.62 6.14 24.57
C PRO A 205 -4.21 5.58 25.94
N ALA A 206 -5.14 4.93 26.67
CA ALA A 206 -4.85 4.29 27.95
C ALA A 206 -4.40 2.82 27.81
N ASP A 207 -4.47 2.27 26.61
CA ASP A 207 -4.08 0.89 26.32
C ASP A 207 -2.55 0.70 26.36
N ASP A 208 -2.09 -0.45 26.83
CA ASP A 208 -0.65 -0.68 27.04
C ASP A 208 0.12 -0.77 25.72
N GLY A 209 1.18 0.02 25.58
CA GLY A 209 2.00 0.15 24.36
C GLY A 209 1.91 1.55 23.73
N LEU A 210 2.53 1.73 22.57
CA LEU A 210 2.46 2.98 21.81
C LEU A 210 1.08 3.12 21.15
N ALA A 211 0.36 4.19 21.51
CA ALA A 211 -0.93 4.54 20.90
C ALA A 211 -0.77 5.30 19.56
N ASP A 212 0.43 5.78 19.24
CA ASP A 212 0.69 6.59 18.05
C ASP A 212 2.11 6.40 17.49
N TYR A 213 2.41 7.13 16.41
CA TYR A 213 3.73 7.21 15.79
C TYR A 213 4.23 8.67 15.69
N ALA A 214 3.92 9.50 16.69
CA ALA A 214 4.32 10.91 16.70
C ALA A 214 5.84 11.13 16.89
N GLY A 215 6.54 10.13 17.46
CA GLY A 215 7.98 10.14 17.74
C GLY A 215 8.91 10.20 16.51
N PRO A 216 10.21 9.94 16.64
CA PRO A 216 11.12 9.98 15.48
C PRO A 216 10.81 8.90 14.45
N LEU A 217 11.24 9.11 13.19
CA LEU A 217 11.28 8.04 12.18
C LEU A 217 12.17 6.90 12.68
N LEU A 218 11.69 5.66 12.56
CA LEU A 218 12.40 4.45 12.95
C LEU A 218 13.11 3.82 11.75
N SER A 219 14.19 3.06 11.99
CA SER A 219 14.83 2.27 10.93
C SER A 219 13.95 1.09 10.50
N ASP A 220 13.34 0.41 11.47
CA ASP A 220 12.37 -0.66 11.27
C ASP A 220 11.20 -0.43 12.25
N LEU A 221 9.97 -0.61 11.79
CA LEU A 221 8.78 -0.54 12.66
C LEU A 221 8.67 -1.81 13.51
N ASP A 222 8.77 -1.65 14.82
CA ASP A 222 8.39 -2.70 15.77
C ASP A 222 6.88 -2.67 16.02
N PHE A 223 6.13 -3.49 15.27
CA PHE A 223 4.68 -3.63 15.48
C PHE A 223 4.34 -4.13 16.88
N GLY A 224 5.24 -4.87 17.55
CA GLY A 224 5.05 -5.32 18.92
C GLY A 224 5.03 -4.18 19.94
N ALA A 225 5.62 -3.03 19.62
CA ALA A 225 5.66 -1.86 20.50
C ALA A 225 4.31 -1.13 20.60
N PHE A 226 3.46 -1.23 19.57
CA PHE A 226 2.15 -0.57 19.53
C PHE A 226 1.14 -1.24 20.45
N SER A 227 0.18 -0.45 20.96
CA SER A 227 -0.93 -0.95 21.78
C SER A 227 -1.87 -1.84 20.97
N HIS A 228 -2.72 -2.60 21.66
CA HIS A 228 -3.69 -3.48 20.99
C HIS A 228 -4.65 -2.66 20.12
N SER A 229 -5.24 -1.61 20.66
CA SER A 229 -6.15 -0.73 19.94
C SER A 229 -5.47 -0.01 18.76
N ALA A 230 -4.19 0.34 18.87
CA ALA A 230 -3.42 0.89 17.76
C ALA A 230 -3.21 -0.14 16.64
N LEU A 231 -2.87 -1.39 16.98
CA LEU A 231 -2.70 -2.44 15.97
C LEU A 231 -4.01 -2.83 15.29
N VAL A 232 -5.14 -2.84 16.01
CA VAL A 232 -6.48 -3.01 15.41
C VAL A 232 -6.75 -1.89 14.41
N ARG A 233 -6.49 -0.63 14.80
CA ARG A 233 -6.66 0.54 13.93
C ARG A 233 -5.82 0.42 12.66
N VAL A 234 -4.55 0.01 12.79
CA VAL A 234 -3.63 -0.17 11.66
C VAL A 234 -4.11 -1.29 10.73
N ALA A 235 -4.52 -2.44 11.27
CA ALA A 235 -5.06 -3.54 10.47
C ALA A 235 -6.28 -3.11 9.65
N ASP A 236 -7.21 -2.36 10.24
CA ASP A 236 -8.38 -1.84 9.53
C ASP A 236 -8.02 -0.77 8.48
N GLU A 237 -7.06 0.12 8.76
CA GLU A 237 -6.57 1.07 7.75
C GLU A 237 -5.91 0.35 6.58
N ILE A 238 -5.11 -0.69 6.82
CA ILE A 238 -4.49 -1.51 5.76
C ILE A 238 -5.56 -2.11 4.85
N CYS A 239 -6.64 -2.64 5.43
CA CYS A 239 -7.79 -3.12 4.65
C CYS A 239 -8.37 -2.00 3.77
N LEU A 240 -8.53 -0.79 4.30
CA LEU A 240 -9.00 0.35 3.52
C LEU A 240 -8.02 0.74 2.40
N GLN A 241 -6.70 0.66 2.60
CA GLN A 241 -5.73 0.88 1.52
C GLN A 241 -6.00 -0.06 0.36
N MET A 242 -6.23 -1.35 0.64
CA MET A 242 -6.53 -2.36 -0.38
C MET A 242 -7.85 -2.07 -1.12
N HIS A 243 -8.91 -1.68 -0.40
CA HIS A 243 -10.19 -1.32 -1.02
C HIS A 243 -10.05 -0.07 -1.90
N LEU A 244 -9.32 0.94 -1.43
CA LEU A 244 -9.06 2.16 -2.19
C LEU A 244 -8.23 1.88 -3.45
N LEU A 245 -7.23 1.00 -3.35
CA LEU A 245 -6.43 0.55 -4.48
C LEU A 245 -7.30 -0.16 -5.52
N TYR A 246 -8.12 -1.12 -5.09
CA TYR A 246 -9.06 -1.80 -5.99
C TYR A 246 -10.07 -0.84 -6.66
N LEU A 247 -10.62 0.11 -5.91
CA LEU A 247 -11.54 1.11 -6.48
C LEU A 247 -10.85 1.94 -7.57
N SER A 248 -9.60 2.34 -7.34
CA SER A 248 -8.78 3.05 -8.29
C SER A 248 -8.49 2.22 -9.54
N PHE A 249 -8.08 0.96 -9.36
CA PHE A 249 -7.88 -0.01 -10.44
C PHE A 249 -9.14 -0.21 -11.29
N ALA A 250 -10.30 -0.39 -10.65
CA ALA A 250 -11.56 -0.60 -11.35
C ALA A 250 -11.94 0.60 -12.22
N ILE A 251 -11.65 1.84 -11.78
CA ILE A 251 -11.84 3.05 -12.59
C ILE A 251 -10.90 3.03 -13.79
N ALA A 252 -9.61 2.75 -13.59
CA ALA A 252 -8.61 2.71 -14.65
C ALA A 252 -8.92 1.62 -15.70
N VAL A 253 -9.33 0.43 -15.27
CA VAL A 253 -9.75 -0.67 -16.15
C VAL A 253 -11.05 -0.32 -16.87
N GLY A 254 -12.04 0.23 -16.17
CA GLY A 254 -13.33 0.63 -16.75
C GLY A 254 -13.16 1.65 -17.87
N LYS A 255 -12.26 2.63 -17.70
CA LYS A 255 -11.90 3.62 -18.72
C LYS A 255 -11.39 2.96 -20.00
N ARG A 256 -10.61 1.88 -19.90
CA ARG A 256 -10.01 1.16 -21.05
C ARG A 256 -10.96 0.15 -21.68
N ALA A 257 -11.77 -0.52 -20.87
CA ALA A 257 -12.80 -1.43 -21.35
C ALA A 257 -13.96 -0.70 -22.05
N GLY A 258 -14.19 0.58 -21.73
CA GLY A 258 -15.21 1.40 -22.37
C GLY A 258 -16.62 0.84 -22.15
N ALA A 259 -17.32 0.49 -23.23
CA ALA A 259 -18.65 -0.10 -23.16
C ALA A 259 -18.65 -1.60 -22.76
N ASP A 260 -17.49 -2.26 -22.74
CA ASP A 260 -17.37 -3.67 -22.36
C ASP A 260 -17.30 -3.83 -20.82
N THR A 261 -18.46 -3.67 -20.19
CA THR A 261 -18.59 -3.79 -18.72
C THR A 261 -18.29 -5.20 -18.21
N GLU A 262 -18.48 -6.22 -19.05
CA GLU A 262 -18.19 -7.61 -18.70
C GLU A 262 -16.69 -7.89 -18.67
N LEU A 263 -15.91 -7.33 -19.60
CA LEU A 263 -14.45 -7.36 -19.55
C LEU A 263 -13.93 -6.67 -18.28
N ALA A 264 -14.42 -5.46 -17.98
CA ALA A 264 -14.00 -4.73 -16.78
C ALA A 264 -14.31 -5.54 -15.50
N ARG A 265 -15.51 -6.10 -15.39
CA ARG A 265 -15.93 -6.95 -14.27
C ARG A 265 -15.07 -8.21 -14.16
N SER A 266 -14.75 -8.85 -15.28
CA SER A 266 -13.90 -10.03 -15.34
C SER A 266 -12.49 -9.75 -14.83
N ILE A 267 -11.85 -8.68 -15.32
CA ILE A 267 -10.50 -8.27 -14.89
C ILE A 267 -10.50 -7.90 -13.40
N GLY A 268 -11.45 -7.08 -12.95
CA GLY A 268 -11.58 -6.70 -11.54
C GLY A 268 -11.78 -7.91 -10.62
N THR A 269 -12.62 -8.86 -11.02
CA THR A 269 -12.82 -10.11 -10.26
C THR A 269 -11.52 -10.91 -10.17
N ARG A 270 -10.77 -11.03 -11.28
CA ARG A 270 -9.51 -11.78 -11.32
C ARG A 270 -8.41 -11.13 -10.48
N GLN A 271 -8.34 -9.80 -10.42
CA GLN A 271 -7.43 -9.10 -9.50
C GLN A 271 -7.78 -9.45 -8.05
N LEU A 272 -9.05 -9.31 -7.65
CA LEU A 272 -9.51 -9.55 -6.28
C LEU A 272 -9.25 -10.98 -5.80
N ILE A 273 -9.54 -11.99 -6.62
CA ILE A 273 -9.45 -13.39 -6.20
C ILE A 273 -8.09 -14.03 -6.51
N GLY A 274 -7.27 -13.40 -7.36
CA GLY A 274 -6.02 -13.98 -7.89
C GLY A 274 -5.00 -14.34 -6.80
N ILE A 275 -4.97 -13.58 -5.70
CA ILE A 275 -4.10 -13.84 -4.55
C ILE A 275 -4.83 -14.39 -3.32
N ALA A 276 -6.14 -14.67 -3.41
CA ALA A 276 -6.94 -15.06 -2.25
C ALA A 276 -6.45 -16.36 -1.58
N GLY A 277 -5.99 -17.34 -2.37
CA GLY A 277 -5.41 -18.58 -1.85
C GLY A 277 -4.11 -18.34 -1.08
N LEU A 278 -3.21 -17.51 -1.62
CA LEU A 278 -1.96 -17.15 -0.96
C LEU A 278 -2.22 -16.32 0.29
N ALA A 279 -3.10 -15.32 0.22
CA ALA A 279 -3.50 -14.52 1.38
C ALA A 279 -4.09 -15.39 2.49
N ALA A 280 -4.96 -16.33 2.16
CA ALA A 280 -5.51 -17.30 3.10
C ALA A 280 -4.43 -18.16 3.76
N GLU A 281 -3.48 -18.69 2.97
CA GLU A 281 -2.36 -19.48 3.47
C GLU A 281 -1.44 -18.68 4.40
N ARG A 282 -1.17 -17.41 4.07
CA ARG A 282 -0.35 -16.53 4.90
C ARG A 282 -1.01 -16.21 6.24
N ILE A 283 -2.29 -15.82 6.23
CA ILE A 283 -3.07 -15.57 7.46
C ILE A 283 -3.12 -16.84 8.32
N HIS A 284 -3.40 -17.99 7.69
CA HIS A 284 -3.47 -19.28 8.37
C HIS A 284 -2.18 -19.63 9.09
N ARG A 285 -1.04 -19.51 8.39
CA ARG A 285 0.29 -19.78 8.96
C ARG A 285 0.70 -18.77 10.02
N ALA A 286 0.50 -17.49 9.75
CA ALA A 286 0.89 -16.40 10.65
C ALA A 286 0.26 -16.52 12.04
N LEU A 287 -0.99 -16.98 12.10
CA LEU A 287 -1.74 -17.16 13.34
C LEU A 287 -1.82 -18.62 13.82
N ALA A 288 -1.08 -19.52 13.18
CA ALA A 288 -1.09 -20.96 13.47
C ALA A 288 -2.52 -21.53 13.61
N LEU A 289 -3.42 -21.14 12.69
CA LEU A 289 -4.83 -21.49 12.76
C LEU A 289 -5.04 -23.01 12.64
N PRO A 290 -6.09 -23.59 13.25
CA PRO A 290 -6.36 -25.02 13.14
C PRO A 290 -6.62 -25.43 11.69
N ALA A 291 -6.44 -26.71 11.40
CA ALA A 291 -6.88 -27.30 10.13
C ALA A 291 -8.42 -27.45 10.12
N GLY A 292 -9.00 -27.63 8.93
CA GLY A 292 -10.43 -27.89 8.77
C GLY A 292 -11.30 -26.62 8.77
N ILE A 293 -12.61 -26.81 8.99
CA ILE A 293 -13.61 -25.76 8.79
C ILE A 293 -13.41 -24.55 9.73
N ASP A 294 -12.97 -24.78 10.96
CA ASP A 294 -12.76 -23.70 11.93
C ASP A 294 -11.64 -22.75 11.50
N GLY A 295 -10.54 -23.32 10.97
CA GLY A 295 -9.45 -22.53 10.39
C GLY A 295 -9.89 -21.72 9.18
N VAL A 296 -10.68 -22.33 8.29
CA VAL A 296 -11.24 -21.65 7.12
C VAL A 296 -12.13 -20.48 7.54
N LEU A 297 -13.07 -20.70 8.45
CA LEU A 297 -13.95 -19.63 8.95
C LEU A 297 -13.14 -18.48 9.56
N ARG A 298 -12.09 -18.79 10.32
CA ARG A 298 -11.23 -17.78 10.92
C ARG A 298 -10.44 -16.99 9.88
N VAL A 299 -9.96 -17.64 8.80
CA VAL A 299 -9.36 -16.93 7.67
C VAL A 299 -10.37 -15.99 7.01
N PHE A 300 -11.59 -16.44 6.70
CA PHE A 300 -12.63 -15.59 6.12
C PHE A 300 -12.99 -14.40 7.02
N GLU A 301 -12.95 -14.59 8.33
CA GLU A 301 -13.16 -13.51 9.29
C GLU A 301 -12.07 -12.44 9.19
N LEU A 302 -10.80 -12.84 9.06
CA LEU A 302 -9.63 -11.96 9.08
C LEU A 302 -9.16 -11.47 7.71
N HIS A 303 -9.67 -12.04 6.63
CA HIS A 303 -9.23 -11.71 5.28
C HIS A 303 -9.60 -10.25 4.92
N PRO A 304 -8.67 -9.46 4.38
CA PRO A 304 -8.89 -8.02 4.15
C PRO A 304 -10.02 -7.73 3.16
N LEU A 305 -10.29 -8.61 2.20
CA LEU A 305 -11.45 -8.49 1.30
C LEU A 305 -12.79 -8.36 2.06
N PHE A 306 -12.91 -8.97 3.25
CA PHE A 306 -14.13 -8.94 4.06
C PHE A 306 -14.07 -7.92 5.19
N ASN A 307 -13.00 -7.12 5.30
CA ASN A 307 -12.80 -6.13 6.33
C ASN A 307 -12.55 -4.73 5.75
N PRO A 308 -12.98 -3.64 6.40
CA PRO A 308 -13.84 -3.62 7.58
C PRO A 308 -15.23 -4.19 7.27
N GLN A 309 -15.78 -5.02 8.16
CA GLN A 309 -17.03 -5.79 7.93
C GLN A 309 -18.22 -4.94 7.45
N ALA A 310 -18.29 -3.69 7.89
CA ALA A 310 -19.41 -2.81 7.62
C ALA A 310 -19.38 -2.16 6.23
N ILE A 311 -18.25 -2.25 5.50
CA ILE A 311 -18.13 -1.84 4.08
C ILE A 311 -18.32 -3.03 3.15
N SER A 312 -17.88 -4.22 3.57
CA SER A 312 -17.85 -5.44 2.75
C SER A 312 -19.21 -6.14 2.62
N ARG A 313 -20.27 -5.65 3.28
CA ARG A 313 -21.62 -6.18 3.11
C ARG A 313 -22.31 -5.54 1.89
N PRO A 314 -22.68 -6.30 0.85
CA PRO A 314 -23.65 -5.82 -0.12
C PRO A 314 -24.96 -5.49 0.63
N ARG A 315 -25.56 -4.34 0.32
CA ARG A 315 -26.92 -4.04 0.78
C ARG A 315 -27.93 -4.97 0.12
#